data_AF-A0A925VYB2-F1
#
_entry.id   AF-A0A925VYB2-F1
#
_cell.length_a   1.000
_cell.length_b   1.000
_cell.length_c   1.000
_cell.angle_alpha   90.00
_cell.angle_beta   90.00
_cell.angle_gamma   90.00
#
_symmetry.space_group_name_H-M   'P 1'
#
loop_
_entity.id
_entity.type
_entity.pdbx_description
1 polymer ?
#
loop_
_entity_poly.entity_id
_entity_poly.type
_entity_poly.pdbx_seq_one_letter_code
_entity_poly.pdbx_strand_id
1 'polypeptide(L)'
;HLAGFDNHQGLALVKGEEDSTTQDGYLLCKAGNDVDPVSAEALASIFVDSGHKPALVFCNIWNSAARVAPLLVSAGANSAVGFQDALDDSLAELFLGSFYQALSSGQNAEGAFESAWAAVRAQPHPLRGTGITLWRGGKWQAEEAPMAGSAARREEKRATSAVLASAAVTPEQLQELFSFTVEPKAEISYSLLHNNRDLFDKFVVRKLTPLRVDGLQVEVELFVGEGTNPYRQSFSMVDSVLNLAGKVRIALTSNLARSVDELLRTSLYVRVRWGQHDLYSESHPVTLAPIDQWADTDTDRLLLPSFVFPRDAAVRQILKQAEQYVTALRDDPTAGFDGYKSIDDTADNPAADVDNQVQAIWYALIYKMSISYINPPATYSIASQRIRTPTEIVASEFGTCIDLALLTSSCLEAVEIYPVVFLLTGHAFPGYWRTSDARDQFLQRVIQMSAGERGVETSKDKTPAEERWYFERKNLKEIQREIKANRLVPLESVGITGRASFAGSIEDAHAYFDSDGDFEAMVDIMAARAGNVTPIPLCPRP
;
A
#
# COMPACT_ATOMS: atom_id res chain seq x y z
N HIS A 1 -25.84 20.52 -1.39
CA HIS A 1 -24.81 19.47 -1.46
C HIS A 1 -25.48 18.25 -2.09
N LEU A 2 -25.00 17.79 -3.24
CA LEU A 2 -25.54 16.64 -3.98
C LEU A 2 -24.57 15.48 -3.80
N ALA A 3 -24.97 14.42 -3.09
CA ALA A 3 -24.14 13.25 -2.83
C ALA A 3 -24.94 11.97 -3.08
N GLY A 4 -24.30 10.95 -3.65
CA GLY A 4 -24.91 9.70 -4.05
C GLY A 4 -24.05 8.98 -5.10
N PHE A 5 -24.69 8.27 -6.02
CA PHE A 5 -24.02 7.54 -7.09
C PHE A 5 -24.21 8.27 -8.41
N ASP A 6 -23.13 8.45 -9.18
CA ASP A 6 -23.26 8.80 -10.58
C ASP A 6 -23.75 7.57 -11.39
N ASN A 7 -24.19 7.81 -12.63
CA ASN A 7 -24.74 6.73 -13.46
C ASN A 7 -23.73 5.59 -13.71
N HIS A 8 -22.43 5.89 -13.86
CA HIS A 8 -21.42 4.88 -14.15
C HIS A 8 -21.22 3.97 -12.93
N GLN A 9 -20.93 4.56 -11.77
CA GLN A 9 -20.72 3.81 -10.53
C GLN A 9 -21.98 3.02 -10.14
N GLY A 10 -23.13 3.68 -10.14
CA GLY A 10 -24.36 3.07 -9.66
C GLY A 10 -24.86 1.94 -10.58
N LEU A 11 -24.77 2.08 -11.90
CA LEU A 11 -25.17 1.00 -12.82
C LEU A 11 -24.19 -0.17 -12.77
N ALA A 12 -22.88 0.08 -12.60
CA ALA A 12 -21.90 -0.99 -12.45
C ALA A 12 -22.17 -1.83 -11.20
N LEU A 13 -22.55 -1.20 -10.08
CA LEU A 13 -22.93 -1.91 -8.85
C LEU A 13 -24.20 -2.76 -9.01
N VAL A 14 -25.16 -2.31 -9.82
CA VAL A 14 -26.42 -3.04 -10.05
C VAL A 14 -26.27 -4.16 -11.08
N LYS A 15 -25.51 -3.93 -12.15
CA LYS A 15 -25.36 -4.88 -13.27
C LYS A 15 -24.18 -5.84 -13.10
N GLY A 16 -23.19 -5.49 -12.28
CA GLY A 16 -21.96 -6.26 -12.09
C GLY A 16 -20.88 -6.03 -13.16
N GLU A 17 -21.08 -5.10 -14.10
CA GLU A 17 -20.12 -4.75 -15.15
C GLU A 17 -20.17 -3.26 -15.51
N GLU A 18 -19.04 -2.69 -15.96
CA GLU A 18 -18.96 -1.32 -16.45
C GLU A 18 -19.43 -1.24 -17.91
N ASP A 19 -20.22 -0.22 -18.26
CA ASP A 19 -20.79 0.00 -19.60
C ASP A 19 -20.31 1.34 -20.18
N SER A 20 -19.46 1.28 -21.20
CA SER A 20 -18.85 2.46 -21.84
C SER A 20 -19.86 3.35 -22.58
N THR A 21 -21.11 2.91 -22.75
CA THR A 21 -22.19 3.71 -23.36
C THR A 21 -22.95 4.56 -22.35
N THR A 22 -22.67 4.38 -21.06
CA THR A 22 -23.32 5.12 -19.96
C THR A 22 -23.02 6.62 -20.08
N GLN A 23 -24.07 7.44 -19.94
CA GLN A 23 -23.93 8.89 -19.94
C GLN A 23 -23.73 9.43 -18.52
N ASP A 24 -22.86 10.44 -18.39
CA ASP A 24 -22.67 11.18 -17.13
C ASP A 24 -24.01 11.71 -16.61
N GLY A 25 -24.20 11.60 -15.31
CA GLY A 25 -25.46 11.97 -14.68
C GLY A 25 -25.55 11.46 -13.26
N TYR A 26 -26.76 11.23 -12.78
CA TYR A 26 -27.02 10.87 -11.40
C TYR A 26 -28.04 9.74 -11.32
N LEU A 27 -27.74 8.71 -10.54
CA LEU A 27 -28.61 7.56 -10.40
C LEU A 27 -29.67 7.83 -9.32
N LEU A 28 -30.93 7.88 -9.72
CA LEU A 28 -32.06 8.01 -8.80
C LEU A 28 -32.65 6.64 -8.45
N CYS A 29 -33.33 6.60 -7.30
CA CYS A 29 -34.14 5.45 -6.93
C CYS A 29 -35.51 5.53 -7.60
N LYS A 30 -35.96 4.42 -8.18
CA LYS A 30 -37.28 4.23 -8.78
C LYS A 30 -38.16 3.39 -7.85
N ALA A 31 -39.48 3.53 -8.00
CA ALA A 31 -40.43 2.68 -7.27
C ALA A 31 -40.14 1.18 -7.52
N GLY A 32 -40.15 0.39 -6.45
CA GLY A 32 -39.89 -1.06 -6.51
C GLY A 32 -38.44 -1.49 -6.27
N ASN A 33 -37.60 -0.64 -5.66
CA ASN A 33 -36.15 -0.86 -5.47
C ASN A 33 -35.38 -1.02 -6.79
N ASP A 34 -35.85 -0.37 -7.84
CA ASP A 34 -35.17 -0.30 -9.14
C ASP A 34 -34.42 1.04 -9.26
N VAL A 35 -33.57 1.18 -10.26
CA VAL A 35 -32.76 2.39 -10.48
C VAL A 35 -33.22 3.16 -11.72
N ASP A 36 -33.10 4.49 -11.67
CA ASP A 36 -33.46 5.40 -12.76
C ASP A 36 -32.26 6.32 -13.09
N PRO A 37 -31.46 6.00 -14.12
CA PRO A 37 -30.33 6.81 -14.50
C PRO A 37 -30.80 8.11 -15.16
N VAL A 38 -30.52 9.24 -14.51
CA VAL A 38 -30.87 10.58 -15.01
C VAL A 38 -29.65 11.20 -15.69
N SER A 39 -29.82 11.74 -16.90
CA SER A 39 -28.73 12.42 -17.60
C SER A 39 -28.34 13.73 -16.92
N ALA A 40 -27.11 14.21 -17.14
CA ALA A 40 -26.66 15.49 -16.60
C ALA A 40 -27.56 16.68 -17.00
N GLU A 41 -28.11 16.70 -18.22
CA GLU A 41 -29.03 17.74 -18.71
C GLU A 41 -30.37 17.71 -17.99
N ALA A 42 -30.93 16.52 -17.82
CA ALA A 42 -32.17 16.32 -17.06
C ALA A 42 -31.96 16.71 -15.59
N LEU A 43 -30.84 16.31 -14.99
CA LEU A 43 -30.48 16.67 -13.63
C LEU A 43 -30.36 18.19 -13.45
N ALA A 44 -29.70 18.88 -14.38
CA ALA A 44 -29.58 20.34 -14.32
C ALA A 44 -30.95 21.04 -14.38
N SER A 45 -31.86 20.53 -15.21
CA SER A 45 -33.23 21.03 -15.33
C SER A 45 -34.07 20.77 -14.07
N ILE A 46 -33.79 19.69 -13.33
CA ILE A 46 -34.43 19.39 -12.04
C ILE A 46 -33.94 20.35 -10.94
N PHE A 47 -32.64 20.67 -10.94
CA PHE A 47 -32.01 21.48 -9.89
C PHE A 47 -32.23 22.98 -10.04
N VAL A 48 -32.37 23.46 -11.27
CA VAL A 48 -32.46 24.89 -11.57
C VAL A 48 -33.76 25.17 -12.33
N ASP A 49 -34.74 25.71 -11.60
CA ASP A 49 -35.99 26.21 -12.17
C ASP A 49 -35.99 27.76 -12.13
N SER A 50 -36.84 28.35 -12.96
CA SER A 50 -37.12 29.79 -13.06
C SER A 50 -37.29 30.51 -11.72
N GLY A 51 -37.80 29.83 -10.68
CA GLY A 51 -37.98 30.39 -9.33
C GLY A 51 -36.85 30.13 -8.33
N HIS A 52 -35.90 29.23 -8.61
CA HIS A 52 -34.84 28.87 -7.66
C HIS A 52 -33.49 28.64 -8.36
N LYS A 53 -32.56 29.57 -8.13
CA LYS A 53 -31.19 29.50 -8.66
C LYS A 53 -30.20 29.30 -7.51
N PRO A 54 -29.56 28.12 -7.39
CA PRO A 54 -28.60 27.87 -6.33
C PRO A 54 -27.39 28.81 -6.40
N ALA A 55 -26.97 29.37 -5.26
CA ALA A 55 -25.74 30.15 -5.19
C ALA A 55 -24.48 29.27 -5.42
N LEU A 56 -24.56 28.02 -4.97
CA LEU A 56 -23.51 27.01 -5.09
C LEU A 56 -24.14 25.61 -5.07
N VAL A 57 -23.73 24.76 -6.00
CA VAL A 57 -24.00 23.32 -5.97
C VAL A 57 -22.69 22.56 -5.84
N PHE A 58 -22.51 21.81 -4.75
CA PHE A 58 -21.40 20.87 -4.65
C PHE A 58 -21.86 19.49 -5.10
N CYS A 59 -21.29 18.96 -6.18
CA CYS A 59 -21.53 17.63 -6.72
C CYS A 59 -20.51 16.64 -6.12
N ASN A 60 -20.85 16.06 -4.98
CA ASN A 60 -20.08 15.03 -4.29
C ASN A 60 -20.43 13.64 -4.84
N ILE A 61 -20.18 13.47 -6.14
CA ILE A 61 -20.30 12.22 -6.91
C ILE A 61 -19.13 12.16 -7.89
N TRP A 62 -18.74 10.98 -8.31
CA TRP A 62 -17.67 10.80 -9.30
C TRP A 62 -18.09 11.38 -10.66
N ASN A 63 -17.10 11.71 -11.50
CA ASN A 63 -17.31 12.17 -12.89
C ASN A 63 -18.23 13.40 -13.04
N SER A 64 -18.37 14.23 -12.00
CA SER A 64 -19.30 15.36 -11.99
C SER A 64 -18.72 16.66 -12.55
N ALA A 65 -17.40 16.82 -12.55
CA ALA A 65 -16.75 18.06 -12.98
C ALA A 65 -16.93 18.34 -14.47
N ALA A 66 -16.90 17.32 -15.32
CA ALA A 66 -16.81 17.52 -16.77
C ALA A 66 -18.16 17.84 -17.42
N ARG A 67 -19.27 17.30 -16.91
CA ARG A 67 -20.62 17.51 -17.48
C ARG A 67 -21.64 18.03 -16.47
N VAL A 68 -21.82 17.35 -15.33
CA VAL A 68 -22.86 17.69 -14.36
C VAL A 68 -22.72 19.11 -13.82
N ALA A 69 -21.55 19.47 -13.29
CA ALA A 69 -21.27 20.78 -12.73
C ALA A 69 -21.42 21.93 -13.75
N PRO A 70 -20.83 21.89 -14.96
CA PRO A 70 -21.00 22.96 -15.95
C PRO A 70 -22.44 23.08 -16.44
N LEU A 71 -23.19 21.98 -16.58
CA LEU A 71 -24.59 22.02 -16.98
C LEU A 71 -25.48 22.67 -15.90
N LEU A 72 -25.21 22.43 -14.62
CA LEU A 72 -25.88 23.13 -13.51
C LEU A 72 -25.64 24.65 -13.57
N VAL A 73 -24.41 25.07 -13.85
CA VAL A 73 -24.07 26.49 -14.03
C VAL A 73 -24.76 27.06 -15.26
N SER A 74 -24.75 26.34 -16.38
CA SER A 74 -25.45 26.71 -17.62
C SER A 74 -26.96 26.88 -17.42
N ALA A 75 -27.58 26.01 -16.62
CA ALA A 75 -28.99 26.09 -16.26
C ALA A 75 -29.31 27.28 -15.34
N GLY A 76 -28.32 27.85 -14.66
CA GLY A 76 -28.45 29.10 -13.91
C GLY A 76 -27.98 29.06 -12.45
N ALA A 77 -27.34 27.98 -11.99
CA ALA A 77 -26.61 28.01 -10.73
C ALA A 77 -25.43 29.00 -10.82
N ASN A 78 -25.17 29.76 -9.76
CA ASN A 78 -24.10 30.75 -9.78
C ASN A 78 -22.71 30.11 -9.76
N SER A 79 -22.57 28.98 -9.07
CA SER A 79 -21.33 28.18 -9.08
C SER A 79 -21.64 26.70 -8.85
N ALA A 80 -20.76 25.83 -9.35
CA ALA A 80 -20.82 24.41 -9.08
C ALA A 80 -19.41 23.83 -8.87
N VAL A 81 -19.25 22.97 -7.87
CA VAL A 81 -18.02 22.22 -7.65
C VAL A 81 -18.25 20.76 -8.01
N GLY A 82 -17.31 20.11 -8.67
CA GLY A 82 -17.39 18.70 -9.01
C GLY A 82 -16.04 18.01 -9.02
N PHE A 83 -16.08 16.67 -9.05
CA PHE A 83 -14.91 15.81 -9.15
C PHE A 83 -14.71 15.34 -10.58
N GLN A 84 -13.46 15.42 -11.06
CA GLN A 84 -13.09 15.07 -12.43
C GLN A 84 -13.18 13.57 -12.70
N ASP A 85 -13.06 12.74 -11.67
CA ASP A 85 -13.12 11.27 -11.70
C ASP A 85 -13.45 10.79 -10.26
N ALA A 86 -13.05 9.58 -9.88
CA ALA A 86 -13.02 9.11 -8.51
C ALA A 86 -12.03 9.93 -7.66
N LEU A 87 -12.45 10.30 -6.45
CA LEU A 87 -11.62 10.99 -5.46
C LEU A 87 -11.48 10.08 -4.23
N ASP A 88 -10.28 10.06 -3.65
CA ASP A 88 -10.04 9.40 -2.36
C ASP A 88 -10.92 10.01 -1.28
N ASP A 89 -11.62 9.17 -0.50
CA ASP A 89 -12.57 9.61 0.51
C ASP A 89 -11.92 10.52 1.56
N SER A 90 -10.69 10.21 1.99
CA SER A 90 -9.99 11.01 3.01
C SER A 90 -9.65 12.41 2.47
N LEU A 91 -9.27 12.49 1.20
CA LEU A 91 -8.96 13.76 0.54
C LEU A 91 -10.22 14.56 0.22
N ALA A 92 -11.30 13.89 -0.21
CA ALA A 92 -12.61 14.48 -0.40
C ALA A 92 -13.12 15.10 0.91
N GLU A 93 -13.02 14.36 2.01
CA GLU A 93 -13.40 14.84 3.34
C GLU A 93 -12.56 16.04 3.81
N LEU A 94 -11.23 16.00 3.63
CA LEU A 94 -10.36 17.12 3.98
C LEU A 94 -10.74 18.37 3.18
N PHE A 95 -10.94 18.22 1.87
CA PHE A 95 -11.35 19.31 1.00
C PHE A 95 -12.70 19.87 1.41
N LEU A 96 -13.73 19.03 1.53
CA LEU A 96 -15.08 19.41 1.91
C LEU A 96 -15.13 20.08 3.29
N GLY A 97 -14.42 19.52 4.27
CA GLY A 97 -14.33 20.06 5.62
C GLY A 97 -13.72 21.46 5.63
N SER A 98 -12.62 21.64 4.91
CA SER A 98 -11.96 22.95 4.77
C SER A 98 -12.82 23.95 3.99
N PHE A 99 -13.49 23.48 2.93
CA PHE A 99 -14.36 24.27 2.06
C PHE A 99 -15.58 24.80 2.82
N TYR A 100 -16.32 23.93 3.52
CA TYR A 100 -17.49 24.34 4.29
C TYR A 100 -17.13 25.18 5.51
N GLN A 101 -15.99 24.90 6.16
CA GLN A 101 -15.48 25.76 7.23
C GLN A 101 -15.22 27.18 6.70
N ALA A 102 -14.54 27.32 5.55
CA ALA A 102 -14.29 28.63 4.94
C ALA A 102 -15.60 29.35 4.57
N LEU A 103 -16.58 28.65 3.97
CA LEU A 103 -17.91 29.21 3.70
C LEU A 103 -18.60 29.68 4.99
N SER A 104 -18.59 28.87 6.04
CA SER A 104 -19.20 29.21 7.34
C SER A 104 -18.56 30.44 8.00
N SER A 105 -17.27 30.69 7.69
CA SER A 105 -16.53 31.87 8.16
C SER A 105 -16.84 33.15 7.36
N GLY A 106 -17.75 33.08 6.39
CA GLY A 106 -18.21 34.20 5.57
C GLY A 106 -17.48 34.37 4.23
N GLN A 107 -16.63 33.42 3.82
CA GLN A 107 -15.99 33.46 2.50
C GLN A 107 -16.99 33.10 1.38
N ASN A 108 -16.73 33.60 0.17
CA ASN A 108 -17.47 33.18 -1.03
C ASN A 108 -16.95 31.82 -1.55
N ALA A 109 -17.60 31.27 -2.58
CA ALA A 109 -17.23 29.96 -3.13
C ALA A 109 -15.78 29.88 -3.64
N GLU A 110 -15.25 30.96 -4.20
CA GLU A 110 -13.87 31.02 -4.72
C GLU A 110 -12.84 31.00 -3.59
N GLY A 111 -12.98 31.91 -2.62
CA GLY A 111 -12.07 31.94 -1.46
C GLY A 111 -12.15 30.65 -0.65
N ALA A 112 -13.34 30.08 -0.50
CA ALA A 112 -13.52 28.78 0.16
C ALA A 112 -12.83 27.65 -0.62
N PHE A 113 -12.91 27.66 -1.95
CA PHE A 113 -12.26 26.68 -2.82
C PHE A 113 -10.73 26.79 -2.75
N GLU A 114 -10.18 28.00 -2.76
CA GLU A 114 -8.75 28.26 -2.58
C GLU A 114 -8.25 27.82 -1.20
N SER A 115 -9.00 28.16 -0.14
CA SER A 115 -8.70 27.75 1.24
C SER A 115 -8.68 26.23 1.38
N ALA A 116 -9.66 25.55 0.78
CA ALA A 116 -9.72 24.09 0.78
C ALA A 116 -8.55 23.47 0.02
N TRP A 117 -8.19 24.03 -1.14
CA TRP A 117 -7.03 23.56 -1.89
C TRP A 117 -5.70 23.81 -1.18
N ALA A 118 -5.58 24.90 -0.42
CA ALA A 118 -4.41 25.15 0.41
C ALA A 118 -4.26 24.08 1.50
N ALA A 119 -5.36 23.72 2.19
CA ALA A 119 -5.37 22.66 3.20
C ALA A 119 -5.02 21.28 2.62
N VAL A 120 -5.53 20.97 1.43
CA VAL A 120 -5.16 19.76 0.68
C VAL A 120 -3.67 19.80 0.32
N ARG A 121 -3.16 20.88 -0.28
CA ARG A 121 -1.73 21.02 -0.65
C ARG A 121 -0.77 20.99 0.53
N ALA A 122 -1.23 21.32 1.73
CA ALA A 122 -0.42 21.29 2.95
C ALA A 122 -0.19 19.88 3.50
N GLN A 123 -0.84 18.85 2.94
CA GLN A 123 -0.63 17.48 3.39
C GLN A 123 0.80 16.99 3.05
N PRO A 124 1.49 16.34 4.00
CA PRO A 124 2.93 16.06 3.88
C PRO A 124 3.30 14.94 2.90
N HIS A 125 2.32 14.18 2.40
CA HIS A 125 2.53 13.05 1.49
C HIS A 125 1.98 13.37 0.10
N PRO A 126 2.54 12.79 -0.98
CA PRO A 126 1.96 12.91 -2.31
C PRO A 126 0.51 12.40 -2.28
N LEU A 127 -0.42 13.33 -2.48
CA LEU A 127 -1.84 13.06 -2.43
C LEU A 127 -2.29 12.32 -3.69
N ARG A 128 -3.10 11.28 -3.50
CA ARG A 128 -3.77 10.55 -4.57
C ARG A 128 -5.19 11.08 -4.71
N GLY A 129 -5.60 11.38 -5.93
CA GLY A 129 -6.94 11.86 -6.21
C GLY A 129 -7.05 12.48 -7.59
N THR A 130 -8.28 12.59 -8.06
CA THR A 130 -8.63 13.33 -9.27
C THR A 130 -8.61 14.86 -9.05
N GLY A 131 -8.89 15.63 -10.09
CA GLY A 131 -9.10 17.08 -10.00
C GLY A 131 -10.45 17.42 -9.35
N ILE A 132 -10.47 18.46 -8.53
CA ILE A 132 -11.71 19.11 -8.07
C ILE A 132 -11.81 20.42 -8.86
N THR A 133 -12.93 20.67 -9.50
CA THR A 133 -13.14 21.86 -10.34
C THR A 133 -14.22 22.74 -9.74
N LEU A 134 -13.99 24.06 -9.72
CA LEU A 134 -15.01 25.05 -9.49
C LEU A 134 -15.42 25.68 -10.83
N TRP A 135 -16.69 25.50 -11.19
CA TRP A 135 -17.35 26.19 -12.29
C TRP A 135 -18.08 27.43 -11.76
N ARG A 136 -18.00 28.53 -12.50
CA ARG A 136 -18.64 29.79 -12.15
C ARG A 136 -19.45 30.32 -13.32
N GLY A 137 -20.65 30.81 -13.04
CA GLY A 137 -21.48 31.54 -13.98
C GLY A 137 -21.05 33.00 -14.11
N GLY A 138 -21.23 33.57 -15.31
CA GLY A 138 -20.94 34.98 -15.59
C GLY A 138 -19.61 35.23 -16.30
N LYS A 139 -19.25 36.50 -16.49
CA LYS A 139 -17.99 36.89 -17.14
C LYS A 139 -16.85 36.79 -16.13
N TRP A 140 -15.78 36.07 -16.50
CA TRP A 140 -14.52 36.10 -15.78
C TRP A 140 -14.00 37.54 -15.71
N GLN A 141 -14.03 38.15 -14.54
CA GLN A 141 -13.23 39.34 -14.28
C GLN A 141 -11.89 38.81 -13.79
N ALA A 142 -10.87 38.87 -14.65
CA ALA A 142 -9.52 38.64 -14.19
C ALA A 142 -9.26 39.71 -13.12
N GLU A 143 -9.16 39.29 -11.86
CA GLU A 143 -8.45 40.12 -10.89
C GLU A 143 -7.07 40.39 -11.49
N GLU A 144 -6.70 41.66 -11.60
CA GLU A 144 -5.36 42.05 -12.00
C GLU A 144 -4.39 41.29 -11.10
N ALA A 145 -3.63 40.36 -11.70
CA ALA A 145 -2.55 39.69 -11.01
C ALA A 145 -1.70 40.77 -10.33
N PRO A 146 -1.39 40.65 -9.02
CA PRO A 146 -0.53 41.62 -8.37
C PRO A 146 0.77 41.67 -9.16
N MET A 147 1.06 42.84 -9.74
CA MET A 147 2.30 43.10 -10.47
C MET A 147 3.47 42.58 -9.65
N ALA A 148 4.33 41.80 -10.31
CA ALA A 148 5.54 41.21 -9.76
C ALA A 148 6.45 42.29 -9.15
N GLY A 149 6.22 42.59 -7.88
CA GLY A 149 7.00 43.51 -7.07
C GLY A 149 7.44 42.77 -5.82
N SER A 150 8.71 42.36 -5.82
CA SER A 150 9.43 41.83 -4.65
C SER A 150 8.75 40.62 -4.00
N ALA A 151 9.30 39.43 -4.25
CA ALA A 151 9.17 38.25 -3.42
C ALA A 151 9.80 38.47 -2.03
N ALA A 152 9.39 39.52 -1.32
CA ALA A 152 9.29 39.47 0.10
C ALA A 152 8.25 38.40 0.36
N ARG A 153 8.73 37.21 0.72
CA ARG A 153 8.01 36.20 1.51
C ARG A 153 6.86 36.90 2.23
N ARG A 154 5.67 36.88 1.63
CA ARG A 154 4.45 36.92 2.42
C ARG A 154 4.55 35.60 3.15
N GLU A 155 5.19 35.66 4.31
CA GLU A 155 4.66 34.98 5.48
C GLU A 155 3.17 35.30 5.43
N GLU A 156 2.42 34.44 4.75
CA GLU A 156 1.00 34.34 5.01
C GLU A 156 0.95 34.28 6.51
N LYS A 157 0.39 35.34 7.09
CA LYS A 157 -0.13 35.31 8.43
C LYS A 157 -0.98 34.06 8.45
N ARG A 158 -0.40 32.93 8.89
CA ARG A 158 -1.12 31.82 9.49
C ARG A 158 -2.01 32.55 10.45
N ALA A 159 -3.28 32.71 10.07
CA ALA A 159 -4.23 33.39 10.91
C ALA A 159 -4.02 32.74 12.28
N THR A 160 -3.74 33.58 13.27
CA THR A 160 -3.84 33.22 14.68
C THR A 160 -5.29 32.79 14.87
N SER A 161 -5.63 31.59 14.43
CA SER A 161 -6.91 30.96 14.69
C SER A 161 -6.95 30.86 16.20
N ALA A 162 -7.93 31.53 16.79
CA ALA A 162 -8.12 31.49 18.23
C ALA A 162 -8.13 30.01 18.64
N VAL A 163 -7.28 29.69 19.62
CA VAL A 163 -7.17 28.33 20.13
C VAL A 163 -8.38 28.11 21.04
N LEU A 164 -9.16 27.08 20.75
CA LEU A 164 -10.22 26.68 21.65
C LEU A 164 -9.56 26.13 22.93
N ALA A 165 -9.90 26.70 24.08
CA ALA A 165 -9.37 26.25 25.35
C ALA A 165 -10.20 25.07 25.88
N SER A 166 -9.57 23.92 26.13
CA SER A 166 -10.28 22.73 26.63
C SER A 166 -11.05 23.03 27.93
N ALA A 167 -10.47 23.85 28.81
CA ALA A 167 -11.06 24.24 30.09
C ALA A 167 -12.39 25.02 29.97
N ALA A 168 -12.67 25.64 28.82
CA ALA A 168 -13.87 26.42 28.58
C ALA A 168 -15.02 25.59 27.96
N VAL A 169 -14.77 24.32 27.63
CA VAL A 169 -15.72 23.43 26.97
C VAL A 169 -16.32 22.47 28.00
N THR A 170 -17.64 22.30 28.00
CA THR A 170 -18.31 21.31 28.85
C THR A 170 -18.43 19.95 28.15
N PRO A 171 -18.59 18.83 28.88
CA PRO A 171 -18.70 17.49 28.27
C PRO A 171 -19.82 17.37 27.22
N GLU A 172 -20.93 18.07 27.41
CA GLU A 172 -22.09 18.03 26.53
C GLU A 172 -21.81 18.64 25.16
N GLN A 173 -20.89 19.61 25.10
CA GLN A 173 -20.49 20.29 23.86
C GLN A 173 -19.52 19.46 23.02
N LEU A 174 -18.92 18.40 23.57
CA LEU A 174 -17.86 17.65 22.88
C LEU A 174 -18.34 16.97 21.60
N GLN A 175 -19.57 16.44 21.60
CA GLN A 175 -20.17 15.78 20.43
C GLN A 175 -20.46 16.77 19.29
N GLU A 176 -20.62 18.05 19.60
CA GLU A 176 -20.80 19.12 18.62
C GLU A 176 -19.45 19.63 18.08
N LEU A 177 -18.34 19.31 18.76
CA LEU A 177 -17.01 19.81 18.44
C LEU A 177 -16.12 18.78 17.75
N PHE A 178 -16.36 17.49 17.96
CA PHE A 178 -15.54 16.41 17.41
C PHE A 178 -16.36 15.26 16.88
N SER A 179 -15.87 14.64 15.80
CA SER A 179 -16.32 13.31 15.37
C SER A 179 -15.12 12.41 15.07
N PHE A 180 -15.31 11.10 15.24
CA PHE A 180 -14.26 10.10 15.16
C PHE A 180 -14.67 8.96 14.22
N THR A 181 -13.72 8.48 13.43
CA THR A 181 -13.81 7.21 12.70
C THR A 181 -12.57 6.41 13.04
N VAL A 182 -12.75 5.30 13.75
CA VAL A 182 -11.66 4.44 14.24
C VAL A 182 -11.98 3.00 13.87
N GLU A 183 -11.23 2.47 12.91
CA GLU A 183 -11.38 1.13 12.34
C GLU A 183 -9.98 0.48 12.33
N PRO A 184 -9.60 -0.22 13.41
CA PRO A 184 -8.37 -1.02 13.44
C PRO A 184 -8.43 -2.18 12.46
N LYS A 185 -7.26 -2.64 12.00
CA LYS A 185 -7.17 -3.90 11.25
C LYS A 185 -7.65 -5.07 12.09
N ALA A 186 -8.45 -5.95 11.48
CA ALA A 186 -9.00 -7.13 12.14
C ALA A 186 -7.92 -8.13 12.56
N GLU A 187 -6.86 -8.25 11.76
CA GLU A 187 -5.67 -9.04 12.05
C GLU A 187 -4.42 -8.17 11.91
N ILE A 188 -3.49 -8.34 12.84
CA ILE A 188 -2.22 -7.62 12.89
C ILE A 188 -1.11 -8.67 12.87
N SER A 189 -0.23 -8.62 11.87
CA SER A 189 0.92 -9.52 11.78
C SER A 189 2.19 -8.91 12.37
N TYR A 190 3.14 -9.78 12.77
CA TYR A 190 4.42 -9.30 13.28
C TYR A 190 5.24 -8.61 12.18
N SER A 191 5.16 -9.07 10.93
CA SER A 191 5.83 -8.45 9.79
C SER A 191 5.32 -7.02 9.55
N LEU A 192 4.01 -6.78 9.69
CA LEU A 192 3.38 -5.46 9.58
C LEU A 192 3.96 -4.52 10.64
N LEU A 193 3.97 -4.96 11.90
CA LEU A 193 4.46 -4.16 13.02
C LEU A 193 5.97 -3.90 12.94
N HIS A 194 6.77 -4.92 12.60
CA HIS A 194 8.21 -4.80 12.47
C HIS A 194 8.60 -3.79 11.37
N ASN A 195 7.88 -3.79 10.25
CA ASN A 195 8.13 -2.92 9.11
C ASN A 195 7.35 -1.60 9.15
N ASN A 196 6.91 -1.18 10.35
CA ASN A 196 6.34 0.14 10.61
C ASN A 196 5.10 0.47 9.73
N ARG A 197 4.23 -0.52 9.52
CA ARG A 197 2.99 -0.40 8.72
C ARG A 197 1.79 0.01 9.57
N ASP A 198 0.69 0.35 8.89
CA ASP A 198 -0.52 0.91 9.50
C ASP A 198 -1.31 -0.13 10.30
N LEU A 199 -1.72 0.26 11.51
CA LEU A 199 -2.54 -0.55 12.41
C LEU A 199 -4.05 -0.37 12.19
N PHE A 200 -4.43 0.65 11.42
CA PHE A 200 -5.80 1.06 11.22
C PHE A 200 -6.09 1.12 9.74
N ASP A 201 -7.24 0.59 9.34
CA ASP A 201 -7.79 0.87 8.02
C ASP A 201 -8.31 2.31 7.97
N LYS A 202 -8.88 2.81 9.08
CA LYS A 202 -9.20 4.23 9.28
C LYS A 202 -8.92 4.68 10.70
N PHE A 203 -8.27 5.83 10.87
CA PHE A 203 -8.24 6.54 12.14
C PHE A 203 -8.27 8.04 11.86
N VAL A 204 -9.47 8.60 11.85
CA VAL A 204 -9.72 9.99 11.47
C VAL A 204 -10.40 10.73 12.62
N VAL A 205 -9.82 11.86 13.01
CA VAL A 205 -10.40 12.82 13.94
C VAL A 205 -10.87 14.03 13.15
N ARG A 206 -12.14 14.41 13.29
CA ARG A 206 -12.71 15.61 12.67
C ARG A 206 -13.03 16.62 13.74
N LYS A 207 -12.57 17.87 13.58
CA LYS A 207 -13.01 18.99 14.40
C LYS A 207 -14.12 19.74 13.66
N LEU A 208 -15.23 19.97 14.34
CA LEU A 208 -16.42 20.64 13.83
C LEU A 208 -16.44 22.13 14.20
N THR A 209 -15.32 22.63 14.71
CA THR A 209 -15.11 24.03 15.08
C THR A 209 -14.10 24.69 14.15
N PRO A 210 -14.29 25.98 13.81
CA PRO A 210 -13.30 26.72 13.05
C PRO A 210 -12.04 27.03 13.86
N LEU A 211 -12.12 26.93 15.20
CA LEU A 211 -11.03 27.21 16.11
C LEU A 211 -9.95 26.14 16.03
N ARG A 212 -8.71 26.54 16.36
CA ARG A 212 -7.59 25.61 16.45
C ARG A 212 -7.70 24.79 17.71
N VAL A 213 -7.39 23.50 17.63
CA VAL A 213 -7.36 22.59 18.77
C VAL A 213 -5.92 22.12 18.97
N ASP A 214 -5.34 22.44 20.12
CA ASP A 214 -3.99 22.00 20.50
C ASP A 214 -4.05 20.98 21.64
N GLY A 215 -3.05 20.09 21.70
CA GLY A 215 -2.89 19.16 22.81
C GLY A 215 -3.86 17.97 22.76
N LEU A 216 -4.26 17.53 21.57
CA LEU A 216 -5.01 16.30 21.38
C LEU A 216 -4.08 15.10 21.64
N GLN A 217 -4.24 14.46 22.79
CA GLN A 217 -3.45 13.31 23.22
C GLN A 217 -4.08 12.03 22.67
N VAL A 218 -3.32 11.27 21.90
CA VAL A 218 -3.74 9.97 21.36
C VAL A 218 -2.92 8.90 22.05
N GLU A 219 -3.61 7.93 22.61
CA GLU A 219 -3.07 6.76 23.29
C GLU A 219 -3.66 5.52 22.64
N VAL A 220 -2.82 4.60 22.20
CA VAL A 220 -3.23 3.32 21.62
C VAL A 220 -2.45 2.22 22.31
N GLU A 221 -3.13 1.23 22.87
CA GLU A 221 -2.50 0.15 23.62
C GLU A 221 -2.93 -1.21 23.03
N LEU A 222 -1.96 -1.98 22.53
CA LEU A 222 -2.18 -3.36 22.12
C LEU A 222 -1.93 -4.30 23.30
N PHE A 223 -2.95 -5.05 23.70
CA PHE A 223 -2.84 -6.05 24.75
C PHE A 223 -2.18 -7.31 24.20
N VAL A 224 -1.15 -7.83 24.87
CA VAL A 224 -0.50 -9.09 24.50
C VAL A 224 -0.18 -9.86 25.78
N GLY A 225 -0.89 -10.97 26.00
CA GLY A 225 -0.90 -11.76 27.25
C GLY A 225 -1.02 -10.89 28.51
N GLU A 226 -0.02 -10.89 29.39
CA GLU A 226 -0.08 -10.13 30.66
C GLU A 226 0.32 -8.64 30.55
N GLY A 227 0.79 -8.19 29.37
CA GLY A 227 1.31 -6.83 29.18
C GLY A 227 0.54 -6.01 28.14
N THR A 228 0.83 -4.71 28.11
CA THR A 228 0.36 -3.79 27.06
C THR A 228 1.54 -3.16 26.32
N ASN A 229 1.34 -2.86 25.04
CA ASN A 229 2.31 -2.16 24.22
C ASN A 229 1.71 -0.80 23.82
N PRO A 230 2.06 0.28 24.53
CA PRO A 230 1.44 1.58 24.31
C PRO A 230 2.15 2.41 23.23
N TYR A 231 1.36 3.15 22.47
CA TYR A 231 1.75 4.30 21.67
C TYR A 231 1.10 5.54 22.27
N ARG A 232 1.85 6.63 22.42
CA ARG A 232 1.36 7.90 22.96
C ARG A 232 1.95 9.07 22.19
N GLN A 233 1.10 9.93 21.65
CA GLN A 233 1.53 11.15 20.97
C GLN A 233 0.50 12.27 21.12
N SER A 234 0.97 13.52 21.09
CA SER A 234 0.11 14.71 21.09
C SER A 234 0.08 15.36 19.72
N PHE A 235 -1.09 15.82 19.30
CA PHE A 235 -1.31 16.46 18.02
C PHE A 235 -1.98 17.83 18.18
N SER A 236 -1.84 18.65 17.15
CA SER A 236 -2.51 19.93 16.98
C SER A 236 -3.30 19.88 15.68
N MET A 237 -4.55 20.32 15.72
CA MET A 237 -5.46 20.38 14.58
C MET A 237 -5.70 21.83 14.20
N VAL A 238 -5.03 22.25 13.13
CA VAL A 238 -5.35 23.49 12.42
C VAL A 238 -6.46 23.23 11.42
N ASP A 239 -6.32 22.15 10.65
CA ASP A 239 -7.30 21.68 9.67
C ASP A 239 -8.46 20.93 10.32
N SER A 240 -9.60 20.87 9.61
CA SER A 240 -10.82 20.21 10.08
C SER A 240 -10.68 18.69 10.23
N VAL A 241 -9.70 18.08 9.57
CA VAL A 241 -9.50 16.62 9.55
C VAL A 241 -8.05 16.29 9.91
N LEU A 242 -7.87 15.32 10.81
CA LEU A 242 -6.58 14.75 11.18
C LEU A 242 -6.62 13.23 10.97
N ASN A 243 -5.91 12.74 9.96
CA ASN A 243 -5.68 11.31 9.76
C ASN A 243 -4.49 10.85 10.62
N LEU A 244 -4.74 9.83 11.45
CA LEU A 244 -3.83 9.22 12.40
C LEU A 244 -3.41 7.79 12.02
N ALA A 245 -4.02 7.17 11.00
CA ALA A 245 -3.75 5.77 10.63
C ALA A 245 -2.25 5.55 10.33
N GLY A 246 -1.68 6.45 9.51
CA GLY A 246 -0.24 6.48 9.17
C GLY A 246 0.70 6.97 10.26
N LYS A 247 0.19 7.38 11.43
CA LYS A 247 0.98 8.01 12.51
C LYS A 247 1.12 7.12 13.74
N VAL A 248 0.14 6.26 13.98
CA VAL A 248 0.17 5.32 15.11
C VAL A 248 1.03 4.12 14.76
N ARG A 249 2.05 3.88 15.59
CA ARG A 249 3.02 2.79 15.43
C ARG A 249 3.29 2.13 16.78
N ILE A 250 3.13 0.81 16.84
CA ILE A 250 3.39 0.02 18.05
C ILE A 250 4.54 -0.92 17.76
N ALA A 251 5.63 -0.80 18.51
CA ALA A 251 6.75 -1.72 18.40
C ALA A 251 6.50 -2.97 19.26
N LEU A 252 6.47 -4.15 18.67
CA LEU A 252 6.47 -5.41 19.42
C LEU A 252 7.92 -5.81 19.73
N THR A 253 8.42 -5.34 20.87
CA THR A 253 9.75 -5.71 21.36
C THR A 253 9.71 -6.74 22.49
N SER A 254 8.52 -7.04 23.03
CA SER A 254 8.37 -7.97 24.15
C SER A 254 8.59 -9.43 23.72
N ASN A 255 9.21 -10.21 24.61
CA ASN A 255 9.40 -11.66 24.37
C ASN A 255 8.07 -12.40 24.19
N LEU A 256 7.02 -11.93 24.87
CA LEU A 256 5.69 -12.52 24.82
C LEU A 256 5.05 -12.41 23.43
N ALA A 257 5.25 -11.28 22.74
CA ALA A 257 4.80 -11.13 21.36
C ALA A 257 5.58 -12.04 20.38
N ARG A 258 6.84 -12.37 20.71
CA ARG A 258 7.66 -13.30 19.93
C ARG A 258 7.38 -14.77 20.24
N SER A 259 6.73 -15.07 21.36
CA SER A 259 6.35 -16.42 21.78
C SER A 259 4.89 -16.75 21.45
N VAL A 260 4.22 -15.92 20.65
CA VAL A 260 2.88 -16.23 20.14
C VAL A 260 3.03 -17.29 19.05
N ASP A 261 2.73 -18.54 19.40
CA ASP A 261 2.82 -19.68 18.48
C ASP A 261 1.51 -19.92 17.72
N GLU A 262 0.39 -19.35 18.17
CA GLU A 262 -0.95 -19.49 17.59
C GLU A 262 -1.66 -18.14 17.54
N LEU A 263 -2.68 -18.01 16.68
CA LEU A 263 -3.47 -16.79 16.57
C LEU A 263 -4.00 -16.34 17.93
N LEU A 264 -3.56 -15.17 18.39
CA LEU A 264 -3.94 -14.62 19.68
C LEU A 264 -5.07 -13.60 19.48
N ARG A 265 -6.28 -13.96 19.92
CA ARG A 265 -7.39 -12.99 20.01
C ARG A 265 -7.13 -12.05 21.18
N THR A 266 -7.07 -10.76 20.88
CA THR A 266 -6.76 -9.72 21.86
C THR A 266 -7.57 -8.45 21.57
N SER A 267 -7.25 -7.36 22.26
CA SER A 267 -7.86 -6.06 22.04
C SER A 267 -6.81 -4.98 21.76
N LEU A 268 -7.22 -4.01 20.95
CA LEU A 268 -6.54 -2.73 20.76
C LEU A 268 -7.39 -1.66 21.45
N TYR A 269 -6.88 -1.08 22.53
CA TYR A 269 -7.55 0.03 23.20
C TYR A 269 -7.10 1.36 22.59
N VAL A 270 -8.05 2.21 22.25
CA VAL A 270 -7.80 3.51 21.64
C VAL A 270 -8.45 4.58 22.50
N ARG A 271 -7.65 5.56 22.90
CA ARG A 271 -8.10 6.71 23.69
C ARG A 271 -7.63 8.00 23.05
N VAL A 272 -8.56 8.93 22.87
CA VAL A 272 -8.27 10.30 22.44
C VAL A 272 -8.73 11.27 23.52
N ARG A 273 -7.79 12.05 24.04
CA ARG A 273 -7.97 13.00 25.12
C ARG A 273 -7.67 14.41 24.68
N TRP A 274 -8.38 15.37 25.26
CA TRP A 274 -8.09 16.78 25.08
C TRP A 274 -8.25 17.54 26.39
N GLY A 275 -7.11 17.82 27.02
CA GLY A 275 -7.06 18.32 28.40
C GLY A 275 -7.70 17.34 29.38
N GLN A 276 -8.77 17.78 30.02
CA GLN A 276 -9.56 17.01 30.99
C GLN A 276 -10.67 16.15 30.35
N HIS A 277 -10.88 16.27 29.04
CA HIS A 277 -11.96 15.56 28.33
C HIS A 277 -11.45 14.28 27.67
N ASP A 278 -12.14 13.17 27.93
CA ASP A 278 -12.02 11.93 27.15
C ASP A 278 -12.96 12.04 25.94
N LEU A 279 -12.41 12.27 24.75
CA LEU A 279 -13.20 12.46 23.52
C LEU A 279 -13.59 11.13 22.88
N TYR A 280 -12.70 10.15 22.97
CA TYR A 280 -12.89 8.79 22.46
C TYR A 280 -12.19 7.80 23.40
N SER A 281 -12.83 6.67 23.69
CA SER A 281 -12.27 5.63 24.56
C SER A 281 -12.98 4.31 24.30
N GLU A 282 -12.45 3.50 23.38
CA GLU A 282 -13.03 2.22 23.01
C GLU A 282 -11.96 1.12 22.89
N SER A 283 -12.37 -0.12 23.11
CA SER A 283 -11.56 -1.32 22.92
C SER A 283 -12.08 -2.08 21.72
N HIS A 284 -11.21 -2.31 20.74
CA HIS A 284 -11.54 -3.04 19.52
C HIS A 284 -10.98 -4.46 19.58
N PRO A 285 -11.76 -5.50 19.26
CA PRO A 285 -11.24 -6.85 19.14
C PRO A 285 -10.33 -6.95 17.92
N VAL A 286 -9.12 -7.48 18.10
CA VAL A 286 -8.15 -7.72 17.03
C VAL A 286 -7.51 -9.09 17.21
N THR A 287 -6.99 -9.66 16.13
CA THR A 287 -6.20 -10.90 16.18
C THR A 287 -4.74 -10.56 15.95
N LEU A 288 -3.84 -11.06 16.80
CA LEU A 288 -2.41 -10.98 16.59
C LEU A 288 -1.91 -12.30 16.00
N ALA A 289 -1.32 -12.21 14.81
CA ALA A 289 -0.76 -13.38 14.12
C ALA A 289 0.58 -13.83 14.74
N PRO A 290 0.88 -15.14 14.70
CA PRO A 290 2.21 -15.66 15.05
C PRO A 290 3.33 -14.99 14.25
N ILE A 291 4.53 -14.98 14.81
CA ILE A 291 5.71 -14.33 14.19
C ILE A 291 6.09 -14.94 12.83
N ASP A 292 5.76 -16.20 12.64
CA ASP A 292 6.02 -17.02 11.46
C ASP A 292 4.79 -17.16 10.56
N GLN A 293 3.71 -16.39 10.78
CA GLN A 293 2.56 -16.36 9.88
C GLN A 293 2.73 -15.27 8.82
N TRP A 294 2.49 -15.66 7.57
CA TRP A 294 2.29 -14.73 6.47
C TRP A 294 0.90 -14.97 5.86
N ALA A 295 0.21 -13.89 5.51
CA ALA A 295 -1.07 -13.93 4.85
C ALA A 295 -0.99 -13.26 3.47
N ASP A 296 -1.55 -13.89 2.44
CA ASP A 296 -1.65 -13.28 1.12
C ASP A 296 -2.85 -12.32 1.06
N THR A 297 -2.78 -11.27 1.87
CA THR A 297 -3.72 -10.15 1.85
C THR A 297 -3.06 -8.94 1.18
N ASP A 298 -3.85 -7.95 0.77
CA ASP A 298 -3.33 -6.73 0.12
C ASP A 298 -2.24 -6.04 0.95
N THR A 299 -2.32 -6.13 2.29
CA THR A 299 -1.31 -5.52 3.18
C THR A 299 -0.09 -6.43 3.38
N ASP A 300 -0.30 -7.73 3.64
CA ASP A 300 0.78 -8.63 4.06
C ASP A 300 1.57 -9.21 2.89
N ARG A 301 1.01 -9.24 1.67
CA ARG A 301 1.75 -9.71 0.47
C ARG A 301 3.02 -8.92 0.21
N LEU A 302 3.00 -7.61 0.49
CA LEU A 302 4.15 -6.72 0.35
C LEU A 302 5.26 -7.00 1.38
N LEU A 303 4.94 -7.75 2.42
CA LEU A 303 5.81 -8.04 3.57
C LEU A 303 6.42 -9.44 3.52
N LEU A 304 6.14 -10.23 2.49
CA LEU A 304 6.80 -11.51 2.26
C LEU A 304 8.35 -11.44 2.35
N PRO A 305 9.03 -10.38 1.85
CA PRO A 305 10.48 -10.24 1.99
C PRO A 305 11.00 -10.19 3.43
N SER A 306 10.12 -10.00 4.43
CA SER A 306 10.48 -10.06 5.86
C SER A 306 10.83 -11.47 6.31
N PHE A 307 10.50 -12.49 5.51
CA PHE A 307 10.80 -13.90 5.76
C PHE A 307 12.02 -14.41 4.98
N VAL A 308 12.77 -13.51 4.34
CA VAL A 308 14.09 -13.83 3.77
C VAL A 308 15.14 -13.50 4.82
N PHE A 309 15.87 -14.51 5.30
CA PHE A 309 16.76 -14.43 6.46
C PHE A 309 18.23 -14.67 6.08
N PRO A 310 18.91 -13.73 5.39
CA PRO A 310 20.29 -13.94 4.90
C PRO A 310 21.33 -14.13 6.02
N ARG A 311 21.00 -13.74 7.26
CA ARG A 311 21.91 -13.86 8.43
C ARG A 311 21.63 -15.08 9.30
N ASP A 312 20.68 -15.92 8.89
CA ASP A 312 20.34 -17.15 9.62
C ASP A 312 21.57 -18.08 9.75
N ALA A 313 21.63 -18.85 10.84
CA ALA A 313 22.74 -19.77 11.09
C ALA A 313 22.80 -20.89 10.03
N ALA A 314 21.66 -21.42 9.60
CA ALA A 314 21.59 -22.46 8.58
C ALA A 314 22.02 -21.93 7.21
N VAL A 315 21.67 -20.69 6.85
CA VAL A 315 22.15 -20.06 5.60
C VAL A 315 23.67 -20.03 5.58
N ARG A 316 24.32 -19.59 6.67
CA ARG A 316 25.79 -19.60 6.77
C ARG A 316 26.39 -21.01 6.64
N GLN A 317 25.73 -22.02 7.19
CA GLN A 317 26.17 -23.42 7.06
C GLN A 317 26.02 -23.94 5.63
N ILE A 318 24.91 -23.62 4.96
CA ILE A 318 24.67 -23.98 3.55
C ILE A 318 25.73 -23.34 2.66
N LEU A 319 26.00 -22.04 2.81
CA LEU A 319 27.01 -21.34 2.02
C LEU A 319 28.41 -21.92 2.23
N LYS A 320 28.78 -22.24 3.47
CA LYS A 320 30.05 -22.94 3.75
C LYS A 320 30.16 -24.29 3.04
N GLN A 321 29.07 -25.05 2.97
CA GLN A 321 29.04 -26.31 2.21
C GLN A 321 29.09 -26.08 0.70
N ALA A 322 28.57 -24.95 0.23
CA ALA A 322 28.52 -24.58 -1.18
C ALA A 322 29.87 -24.10 -1.74
N GLU A 323 30.77 -23.57 -0.91
CA GLU A 323 32.12 -23.11 -1.32
C GLU A 323 32.89 -24.15 -2.14
N GLN A 324 32.85 -25.42 -1.73
CA GLN A 324 33.54 -26.50 -2.46
C GLN A 324 33.01 -26.66 -3.90
N TYR A 325 31.72 -26.42 -4.12
CA TYR A 325 31.12 -26.51 -5.44
C TYR A 325 31.46 -25.29 -6.30
N VAL A 326 31.59 -24.10 -5.72
CA VAL A 326 32.06 -22.91 -6.46
C VAL A 326 33.47 -23.16 -7.00
N THR A 327 34.39 -23.64 -6.16
CA THR A 327 35.77 -23.94 -6.59
C THR A 327 35.83 -25.00 -7.68
N ALA A 328 34.96 -26.03 -7.59
CA ALA A 328 34.90 -27.09 -8.59
C ALA A 328 34.28 -26.64 -9.91
N LEU A 329 33.21 -25.84 -9.88
CA LEU A 329 32.53 -25.34 -11.09
C LEU A 329 33.38 -24.34 -11.87
N ARG A 330 34.17 -23.52 -11.17
CA ARG A 330 35.08 -22.54 -11.77
C ARG A 330 36.48 -23.08 -12.07
N ASP A 331 36.77 -24.33 -11.67
CA ASP A 331 38.10 -24.94 -11.72
C ASP A 331 39.20 -24.04 -11.12
N ASP A 332 38.87 -23.38 -10.00
CA ASP A 332 39.75 -22.45 -9.29
C ASP A 332 39.65 -22.68 -7.77
N PRO A 333 40.72 -23.20 -7.12
CA PRO A 333 40.72 -23.45 -5.68
C PRO A 333 40.68 -22.18 -4.82
N THR A 334 40.88 -21.01 -5.41
CA THR A 334 40.82 -19.70 -4.73
C THR A 334 39.48 -19.00 -4.92
N ALA A 335 38.61 -19.53 -5.78
CA ALA A 335 37.30 -18.96 -6.02
C ALA A 335 36.38 -19.06 -4.79
N GLY A 336 35.50 -18.08 -4.65
CA GLY A 336 34.49 -18.06 -3.61
C GLY A 336 33.26 -17.27 -4.06
N PHE A 337 32.35 -17.00 -3.13
CA PHE A 337 31.20 -16.15 -3.40
C PHE A 337 31.63 -14.68 -3.52
N ASP A 338 31.32 -14.07 -4.66
CA ASP A 338 31.71 -12.70 -5.00
C ASP A 338 30.54 -11.88 -5.58
N GLY A 339 29.33 -12.46 -5.62
CA GLY A 339 28.13 -11.83 -6.14
C GLY A 339 28.29 -11.51 -7.62
N TYR A 340 28.24 -10.21 -7.95
CA TYR A 340 28.39 -9.70 -9.31
C TYR A 340 29.82 -9.26 -9.68
N LYS A 341 30.81 -9.41 -8.79
CA LYS A 341 32.18 -8.87 -9.03
C LYS A 341 32.95 -9.59 -10.12
N SER A 342 32.59 -10.84 -10.41
CA SER A 342 33.23 -11.67 -11.44
C SER A 342 32.51 -11.61 -12.80
N ILE A 343 31.64 -10.62 -13.01
CA ILE A 343 31.09 -10.35 -14.35
C ILE A 343 32.23 -9.93 -15.30
N ASP A 344 32.30 -10.60 -16.45
CA ASP A 344 33.23 -10.27 -17.53
C ASP A 344 32.47 -9.89 -18.81
N ASP A 345 32.28 -8.59 -19.04
CA ASP A 345 31.60 -8.06 -20.22
C ASP A 345 32.27 -8.42 -21.55
N THR A 346 33.51 -8.95 -21.52
CA THR A 346 34.23 -9.39 -22.71
C THR A 346 34.05 -10.87 -23.05
N ALA A 347 33.48 -11.66 -22.12
CA ALA A 347 33.21 -13.08 -22.32
C ALA A 347 31.94 -13.32 -23.15
N ASP A 348 31.85 -14.48 -23.80
CA ASP A 348 30.65 -14.90 -24.54
C ASP A 348 29.40 -15.01 -23.64
N ASN A 349 29.60 -15.32 -22.35
CA ASN A 349 28.56 -15.33 -21.33
C ASN A 349 29.02 -14.56 -20.08
N PRO A 350 28.83 -13.22 -20.04
CA PRO A 350 29.37 -12.36 -18.99
C PRO A 350 28.97 -12.72 -17.56
N ALA A 351 27.80 -13.35 -17.38
CA ALA A 351 27.25 -13.69 -16.07
C ALA A 351 27.37 -15.19 -15.73
N ALA A 352 28.15 -15.98 -16.47
CA ALA A 352 28.33 -17.42 -16.22
C ALA A 352 28.75 -17.71 -14.77
N ASP A 353 29.59 -16.85 -14.20
CA ASP A 353 30.09 -16.99 -12.84
C ASP A 353 29.05 -16.68 -11.75
N VAL A 354 28.00 -15.93 -12.08
CA VAL A 354 26.83 -15.78 -11.21
C VAL A 354 26.05 -17.10 -11.20
N ASP A 355 25.82 -17.70 -12.37
CA ASP A 355 25.12 -18.98 -12.47
C ASP A 355 25.87 -20.10 -11.74
N ASN A 356 27.21 -20.14 -11.82
CA ASN A 356 28.06 -21.08 -11.09
C ASN A 356 27.88 -20.95 -9.56
N GLN A 357 27.74 -19.73 -9.03
CA GLN A 357 27.50 -19.51 -7.60
C GLN A 357 26.11 -20.00 -7.19
N VAL A 358 25.08 -19.72 -7.98
CA VAL A 358 23.72 -20.21 -7.72
C VAL A 358 23.66 -21.73 -7.81
N GLN A 359 24.32 -22.33 -8.81
CA GLN A 359 24.43 -23.78 -8.98
C GLN A 359 25.16 -24.44 -7.81
N ALA A 360 26.20 -23.81 -7.27
CA ALA A 360 26.89 -24.30 -6.08
C ALA A 360 25.97 -24.32 -4.84
N ILE A 361 25.16 -23.27 -4.64
CA ILE A 361 24.14 -23.23 -3.59
C ILE A 361 23.11 -24.33 -3.81
N TRP A 362 22.64 -24.51 -5.04
CA TRP A 362 21.72 -25.59 -5.41
C TRP A 362 22.29 -26.98 -5.05
N TYR A 363 23.56 -27.24 -5.39
CA TYR A 363 24.25 -28.48 -5.05
C TYR A 363 24.37 -28.70 -3.55
N ALA A 364 24.67 -27.66 -2.77
CA ALA A 364 24.65 -27.78 -1.32
C ALA A 364 23.27 -28.14 -0.78
N LEU A 365 22.20 -27.51 -1.30
CA LEU A 365 20.83 -27.80 -0.90
C LEU A 365 20.43 -29.25 -1.22
N ILE A 366 20.74 -29.79 -2.41
CA ILE A 366 20.29 -31.14 -2.79
C ILE A 366 21.17 -32.29 -2.27
N TYR A 367 22.47 -32.04 -2.04
CA TYR A 367 23.41 -33.09 -1.64
C TYR A 367 23.76 -33.07 -0.16
N LYS A 368 23.65 -31.92 0.51
CA LYS A 368 24.02 -31.78 1.93
C LYS A 368 22.81 -31.61 2.84
N MET A 369 21.64 -31.26 2.30
CA MET A 369 20.39 -31.18 3.04
C MET A 369 19.47 -32.33 2.62
N SER A 370 18.71 -32.88 3.57
CA SER A 370 17.77 -34.00 3.33
C SER A 370 16.31 -33.52 3.33
N ILE A 371 16.04 -32.38 2.68
CA ILE A 371 14.74 -31.71 2.80
C ILE A 371 13.67 -32.46 1.98
N SER A 372 12.57 -32.84 2.64
CA SER A 372 11.37 -33.43 2.02
C SER A 372 10.26 -32.40 1.83
N TYR A 373 9.41 -32.60 0.82
CA TYR A 373 8.27 -31.71 0.63
C TYR A 373 7.16 -31.99 1.65
N ILE A 374 6.59 -30.94 2.23
CA ILE A 374 5.35 -31.02 2.99
C ILE A 374 4.34 -30.02 2.42
N ASN A 375 3.07 -30.43 2.32
CA ASN A 375 2.01 -29.47 2.00
C ASN A 375 1.88 -28.44 3.13
N PRO A 376 1.54 -27.18 2.83
CA PRO A 376 1.19 -26.23 3.86
C PRO A 376 0.06 -26.82 4.73
N PRO A 377 0.12 -26.66 6.06
CA PRO A 377 -0.96 -27.12 6.94
C PRO A 377 -2.29 -26.47 6.54
N ALA A 378 -3.40 -27.18 6.74
CA ALA A 378 -4.73 -26.65 6.43
C ALA A 378 -4.97 -25.34 7.21
N THR A 379 -5.35 -24.29 6.50
CA THR A 379 -5.60 -22.97 7.10
C THR A 379 -7.09 -22.73 7.31
N TYR A 380 -7.41 -22.12 8.46
CA TYR A 380 -8.78 -21.88 8.94
C TYR A 380 -9.23 -20.41 8.74
N SER A 381 -8.44 -19.62 8.00
CA SER A 381 -8.70 -18.23 7.58
C SER A 381 -8.09 -17.98 6.19
N ILE A 382 -8.39 -16.81 5.61
CA ILE A 382 -7.91 -16.32 4.28
C ILE A 382 -6.46 -16.72 4.03
N ALA A 383 -6.16 -17.24 2.83
CA ALA A 383 -4.86 -17.66 2.26
C ALA A 383 -3.58 -17.30 3.06
N SER A 384 -3.47 -17.83 4.27
CA SER A 384 -2.33 -17.64 5.16
C SER A 384 -1.57 -18.94 5.28
N GLN A 385 -0.31 -18.88 5.66
CA GLN A 385 0.48 -20.05 5.98
C GLN A 385 1.60 -19.70 6.97
N ARG A 386 2.06 -20.74 7.66
CA ARG A 386 3.23 -20.66 8.53
C ARG A 386 4.48 -20.82 7.66
N ILE A 387 5.41 -19.88 7.77
CA ILE A 387 6.68 -19.84 7.06
C ILE A 387 7.79 -20.22 8.03
N ARG A 388 8.52 -21.29 7.70
CA ARG A 388 9.64 -21.74 8.52
C ARG A 388 10.89 -20.93 8.22
N THR A 389 11.68 -20.74 9.25
CA THR A 389 13.02 -20.14 9.12
C THR A 389 13.99 -21.14 8.48
N PRO A 390 15.11 -20.70 7.87
CA PRO A 390 16.12 -21.61 7.36
C PRO A 390 16.63 -22.61 8.40
N THR A 391 16.82 -22.18 9.65
CA THR A 391 17.21 -23.07 10.75
C THR A 391 16.17 -24.15 11.00
N GLU A 392 14.88 -23.81 11.00
CA GLU A 392 13.80 -24.79 11.19
C GLU A 392 13.69 -25.78 10.02
N ILE A 393 13.79 -25.31 8.77
CA ILE A 393 13.74 -26.17 7.57
C ILE A 393 14.87 -27.21 7.60
N VAL A 394 16.10 -26.78 7.93
CA VAL A 394 17.26 -27.69 8.01
C VAL A 394 17.15 -28.64 9.20
N ALA A 395 16.66 -28.17 10.35
CA ALA A 395 16.52 -29.02 11.53
C ALA A 395 15.38 -30.05 11.40
N SER A 396 14.28 -29.68 10.75
CA SER A 396 13.11 -30.54 10.60
C SER A 396 13.15 -31.41 9.34
N GLU A 397 14.05 -31.09 8.39
CA GLU A 397 14.20 -31.78 7.10
C GLU A 397 12.92 -31.77 6.24
N PHE A 398 12.07 -30.75 6.38
CA PHE A 398 10.92 -30.56 5.48
C PHE A 398 10.59 -29.09 5.24
N GLY A 399 9.99 -28.81 4.08
CA GLY A 399 9.54 -27.47 3.70
C GLY A 399 8.42 -27.49 2.66
N THR A 400 7.63 -26.41 2.63
CA THR A 400 6.64 -26.12 1.57
C THR A 400 7.31 -25.44 0.37
N CYS A 401 6.56 -25.17 -0.71
CA CYS A 401 7.07 -24.42 -1.86
C CYS A 401 7.59 -23.03 -1.46
N ILE A 402 6.85 -22.29 -0.62
CA ILE A 402 7.27 -20.97 -0.15
C ILE A 402 8.48 -21.03 0.79
N ASP A 403 8.56 -22.05 1.66
CA ASP A 403 9.70 -22.25 2.56
C ASP A 403 10.99 -22.40 1.74
N LEU A 404 10.97 -23.23 0.70
CA LEU A 404 12.11 -23.49 -0.18
C LEU A 404 12.48 -22.27 -1.04
N ALA A 405 11.47 -21.50 -1.48
CA ALA A 405 11.71 -20.26 -2.20
C ALA A 405 12.40 -19.20 -1.35
N LEU A 406 11.95 -19.01 -0.12
CA LEU A 406 12.52 -18.06 0.81
C LEU A 406 13.89 -18.51 1.35
N LEU A 407 14.09 -19.81 1.58
CA LEU A 407 15.40 -20.37 1.94
C LEU A 407 16.43 -20.10 0.84
N THR A 408 16.08 -20.40 -0.40
CA THR A 408 16.97 -20.17 -1.56
C THR A 408 17.26 -18.68 -1.71
N SER A 409 16.22 -17.83 -1.65
CA SER A 409 16.37 -16.37 -1.69
C SER A 409 17.26 -15.83 -0.57
N SER A 410 17.20 -16.44 0.62
CA SER A 410 18.05 -16.06 1.77
C SER A 410 19.52 -16.37 1.50
N CYS A 411 19.81 -17.52 0.87
CA CYS A 411 21.17 -17.87 0.48
C CYS A 411 21.70 -16.94 -0.61
N LEU A 412 20.87 -16.57 -1.59
CA LEU A 412 21.23 -15.65 -2.67
C LEU A 412 21.51 -14.23 -2.15
N GLU A 413 20.61 -13.68 -1.32
CA GLU A 413 20.79 -12.35 -0.70
C GLU A 413 22.08 -12.31 0.14
N ALA A 414 22.42 -13.40 0.83
CA ALA A 414 23.63 -13.50 1.65
C ALA A 414 24.95 -13.48 0.85
N VAL A 415 24.92 -13.81 -0.44
CA VAL A 415 26.09 -13.76 -1.35
C VAL A 415 26.02 -12.61 -2.35
N GLU A 416 25.19 -11.60 -2.07
CA GLU A 416 25.02 -10.40 -2.92
C GLU A 416 24.49 -10.70 -4.35
N ILE A 417 23.81 -11.84 -4.54
CA ILE A 417 23.05 -12.15 -5.77
C ILE A 417 21.59 -11.76 -5.53
N TYR A 418 21.03 -10.91 -6.38
CA TYR A 418 19.73 -10.28 -6.15
C TYR A 418 18.58 -11.26 -6.44
N PRO A 419 17.85 -11.72 -5.40
CA PRO A 419 16.78 -12.69 -5.57
C PRO A 419 15.44 -12.03 -5.86
N VAL A 420 14.60 -12.78 -6.54
CA VAL A 420 13.15 -12.54 -6.64
C VAL A 420 12.38 -13.77 -6.16
N VAL A 421 11.13 -13.59 -5.77
CA VAL A 421 10.20 -14.69 -5.50
C VAL A 421 9.02 -14.56 -6.44
N PHE A 422 8.73 -15.59 -7.20
CA PHE A 422 7.55 -15.68 -8.04
C PHE A 422 6.41 -16.33 -7.25
N LEU A 423 5.23 -15.72 -7.35
CA LEU A 423 3.98 -16.18 -6.77
C LEU A 423 3.04 -16.56 -7.93
N LEU A 424 2.58 -17.80 -7.90
CA LEU A 424 1.54 -18.33 -8.76
C LEU A 424 0.36 -18.78 -7.90
N THR A 425 -0.78 -19.03 -8.53
CA THR A 425 -1.95 -19.62 -7.87
C THR A 425 -1.56 -20.91 -7.14
N GLY A 426 -1.42 -20.84 -5.81
CA GLY A 426 -1.06 -21.99 -4.96
C GLY A 426 0.39 -22.47 -5.03
N HIS A 427 1.31 -21.72 -5.66
CA HIS A 427 2.71 -22.11 -5.79
C HIS A 427 3.67 -20.92 -5.68
N ALA A 428 4.87 -21.16 -5.18
CA ALA A 428 5.90 -20.13 -5.09
C ALA A 428 7.29 -20.73 -5.33
N PHE A 429 8.13 -19.99 -6.04
CA PHE A 429 9.51 -20.40 -6.32
C PHE A 429 10.42 -19.18 -6.49
N PRO A 430 11.74 -19.32 -6.25
CA PRO A 430 12.69 -18.23 -6.34
C PRO A 430 13.13 -17.98 -7.78
N GLY A 431 13.77 -16.85 -7.98
CA GLY A 431 14.60 -16.56 -9.13
C GLY A 431 15.74 -15.62 -8.77
N TYR A 432 16.60 -15.33 -9.73
CA TYR A 432 17.71 -14.41 -9.52
C TYR A 432 18.01 -13.59 -10.77
N TRP A 433 18.47 -12.37 -10.54
CA TRP A 433 19.02 -11.53 -11.61
C TRP A 433 20.47 -11.94 -11.88
N ARG A 434 20.81 -12.13 -13.16
CA ARG A 434 22.17 -12.47 -13.58
C ARG A 434 23.12 -11.27 -13.55
N THR A 435 22.59 -10.05 -13.55
CA THR A 435 23.35 -8.81 -13.36
C THR A 435 22.52 -7.79 -12.57
N SER A 436 23.18 -6.92 -11.81
CA SER A 436 22.52 -5.79 -11.16
C SER A 436 21.94 -4.79 -12.16
N ASP A 437 22.62 -4.59 -13.28
CA ASP A 437 22.23 -3.62 -14.31
C ASP A 437 20.93 -4.02 -15.00
N ALA A 438 20.76 -5.31 -15.31
CA ALA A 438 19.52 -5.81 -15.90
C ALA A 438 18.31 -5.55 -14.99
N ARG A 439 18.48 -5.82 -13.69
CA ARG A 439 17.48 -5.55 -12.67
C ARG A 439 17.15 -4.06 -12.61
N ASP A 440 18.14 -3.20 -12.50
CA ASP A 440 17.93 -1.76 -12.37
C ASP A 440 17.22 -1.18 -13.60
N GLN A 441 17.57 -1.66 -14.79
CA GLN A 441 16.88 -1.29 -16.02
C GLN A 441 15.42 -1.80 -16.04
N PHE A 442 15.15 -3.03 -15.57
CA PHE A 442 13.79 -3.55 -15.43
C PHE A 442 12.95 -2.66 -14.50
N LEU A 443 13.48 -2.33 -13.31
CA LEU A 443 12.80 -1.46 -12.34
C LEU A 443 12.50 -0.09 -12.95
N GLN A 444 13.46 0.50 -13.66
CA GLN A 444 13.25 1.77 -14.36
C GLN A 444 12.17 1.68 -15.44
N ARG A 445 12.16 0.61 -16.26
CA ARG A 445 11.15 0.41 -17.30
C ARG A 445 9.76 0.24 -16.72
N VAL A 446 9.59 -0.58 -15.68
CA VAL A 446 8.30 -0.77 -15.04
C VAL A 446 7.78 0.55 -14.44
N ILE A 447 8.65 1.32 -13.77
CA ILE A 447 8.30 2.65 -13.24
C ILE A 447 7.87 3.60 -14.38
N GLN A 448 8.54 3.55 -15.54
CA GLN A 448 8.20 4.36 -16.71
C GLN A 448 6.91 3.92 -17.41
N MET A 449 6.62 2.62 -17.48
CA MET A 449 5.36 2.10 -18.02
C MET A 449 4.18 2.54 -17.17
N SER A 450 4.28 2.37 -15.85
CA SER A 450 3.32 2.93 -14.90
C SER A 450 3.28 4.47 -14.93
N ALA A 451 4.27 5.11 -15.56
CA ALA A 451 4.28 6.54 -15.80
C ALA A 451 3.60 6.98 -17.10
N GLY A 452 3.76 6.22 -18.19
CA GLY A 452 3.27 6.51 -19.53
C GLY A 452 1.83 6.06 -19.78
N GLU A 453 1.37 4.99 -19.13
CA GLU A 453 -0.05 4.59 -19.09
C GLU A 453 -0.93 5.68 -18.43
N ARG A 454 -0.32 6.66 -17.74
CA ARG A 454 -1.02 7.84 -17.20
C ARG A 454 -1.47 8.86 -18.27
N GLY A 455 -1.23 8.58 -19.56
CA GLY A 455 -1.54 9.46 -20.69
C GLY A 455 -2.83 9.15 -21.44
N VAL A 456 -3.39 7.94 -21.33
CA VAL A 456 -4.63 7.52 -22.00
C VAL A 456 -5.30 6.45 -21.12
N GLU A 457 -6.56 6.68 -20.74
CA GLU A 457 -7.45 5.78 -19.99
C GLU A 457 -7.27 5.68 -18.45
N THR A 458 -8.35 5.23 -17.82
CA THR A 458 -8.89 5.55 -16.49
C THR A 458 -7.98 5.26 -15.29
N SER A 459 -7.98 6.20 -14.35
CA SER A 459 -7.22 6.18 -13.11
C SER A 459 -7.75 5.12 -12.13
N LYS A 460 -7.30 3.87 -12.22
CA LYS A 460 -7.51 2.88 -11.15
C LYS A 460 -6.28 2.23 -10.52
N ASP A 461 -5.08 2.33 -11.09
CA ASP A 461 -3.90 1.77 -10.42
C ASP A 461 -2.64 2.63 -10.58
N LYS A 462 -2.26 3.30 -9.50
CA LYS A 462 -0.86 3.66 -9.26
C LYS A 462 -0.46 2.85 -8.04
N THR A 463 0.50 1.94 -8.15
CA THR A 463 1.16 1.32 -7.00
C THR A 463 1.83 2.42 -6.14
N PRO A 464 1.59 2.52 -4.82
CA PRO A 464 2.32 3.43 -3.92
C PRO A 464 3.83 3.30 -4.08
N ALA A 465 4.58 4.30 -3.61
CA ALA A 465 6.04 4.16 -3.49
C ALA A 465 6.45 2.92 -2.66
N GLU A 466 5.49 2.39 -1.89
CA GLU A 466 5.55 1.20 -1.04
C GLU A 466 5.32 -0.14 -1.79
N GLU A 467 5.09 -0.12 -3.11
CA GLU A 467 4.86 -1.33 -3.91
C GLU A 467 5.85 -1.48 -5.07
N ARG A 468 7.02 -0.81 -4.98
CA ARG A 468 8.04 -0.84 -6.05
C ARG A 468 8.79 -2.17 -6.19
N TRP A 469 8.49 -3.12 -5.32
CA TRP A 469 9.08 -4.45 -5.31
C TRP A 469 8.07 -5.55 -5.57
N TYR A 470 6.80 -5.21 -5.80
CA TYR A 470 5.72 -6.17 -6.04
C TYR A 470 5.17 -5.97 -7.45
N PHE A 471 5.41 -6.93 -8.33
CA PHE A 471 5.12 -6.84 -9.76
C PHE A 471 4.00 -7.82 -10.12
N GLU A 472 2.82 -7.31 -10.40
CA GLU A 472 1.60 -8.11 -10.62
C GLU A 472 1.47 -8.58 -12.08
N ARG A 473 0.35 -9.23 -12.40
CA ARG A 473 -0.01 -9.70 -13.76
C ARG A 473 0.23 -8.67 -14.87
N LYS A 474 0.00 -7.38 -14.61
CA LYS A 474 0.27 -6.29 -15.59
C LYS A 474 1.74 -6.21 -16.02
N ASN A 475 2.66 -6.68 -15.19
CA ASN A 475 4.10 -6.67 -15.43
C ASN A 475 4.61 -7.98 -16.08
N LEU A 476 3.77 -9.00 -16.24
CA LEU A 476 4.16 -10.34 -16.69
C LEU A 476 4.91 -10.33 -18.03
N LYS A 477 4.46 -9.53 -19.01
CA LYS A 477 5.12 -9.47 -20.33
C LYS A 477 6.56 -8.98 -20.25
N GLU A 478 6.85 -8.03 -19.37
CA GLU A 478 8.21 -7.53 -19.17
C GLU A 478 9.05 -8.55 -18.38
N ILE A 479 8.45 -9.23 -17.40
CA ILE A 479 9.10 -10.34 -16.68
C ILE A 479 9.48 -11.47 -17.66
N GLN A 480 8.54 -11.92 -18.48
CA GLN A 480 8.77 -12.91 -19.54
C GLN A 480 9.87 -12.48 -20.51
N ARG A 481 9.99 -11.17 -20.79
CA ARG A 481 11.05 -10.64 -21.64
C ARG A 481 12.43 -10.74 -20.98
N GLU A 482 12.54 -10.45 -19.68
CA GLU A 482 13.79 -10.63 -18.93
C GLU A 482 14.19 -12.10 -18.82
N ILE A 483 13.21 -13.00 -18.66
CA ILE A 483 13.41 -14.45 -18.65
C ILE A 483 13.88 -14.96 -20.02
N LYS A 484 13.19 -14.58 -21.10
CA LYS A 484 13.56 -14.95 -22.48
C LYS A 484 14.93 -14.43 -22.89
N ALA A 485 15.33 -13.26 -22.37
CA ALA A 485 16.64 -12.70 -22.61
C ALA A 485 17.73 -13.29 -21.71
N ASN A 486 17.39 -14.29 -20.88
CA ASN A 486 18.28 -14.93 -19.91
C ASN A 486 19.00 -13.88 -19.03
N ARG A 487 18.26 -12.88 -18.54
CA ARG A 487 18.74 -11.87 -17.57
C ARG A 487 18.13 -12.07 -16.18
N LEU A 488 16.93 -12.64 -16.13
CA LEU A 488 16.22 -13.09 -14.95
C LEU A 488 16.03 -14.61 -15.06
N VAL A 489 16.49 -15.37 -14.09
CA VAL A 489 16.43 -16.84 -14.13
C VAL A 489 15.49 -17.34 -13.05
N PRO A 490 14.34 -17.93 -13.43
CA PRO A 490 13.47 -18.62 -12.49
C PRO A 490 14.06 -20.00 -12.13
N LEU A 491 13.79 -20.48 -10.92
CA LEU A 491 14.38 -21.72 -10.40
C LEU A 491 13.35 -22.50 -9.57
N GLU A 492 12.92 -23.67 -10.04
CA GLU A 492 11.89 -24.48 -9.39
C GLU A 492 12.42 -25.15 -8.11
N SER A 493 12.26 -24.46 -6.98
CA SER A 493 12.86 -24.88 -5.70
C SER A 493 12.28 -26.16 -5.10
N VAL A 494 11.07 -26.61 -5.47
CA VAL A 494 10.56 -27.92 -5.03
C VAL A 494 11.42 -29.06 -5.57
N GLY A 495 12.14 -28.83 -6.68
CA GLY A 495 13.16 -29.72 -7.21
C GLY A 495 14.24 -30.12 -6.20
N ILE A 496 14.46 -29.31 -5.15
CA ILE A 496 15.39 -29.66 -4.04
C ILE A 496 15.00 -31.01 -3.41
N THR A 497 13.69 -31.21 -3.21
CA THR A 497 13.14 -32.39 -2.53
C THR A 497 13.26 -33.67 -3.37
N GLY A 498 13.31 -33.52 -4.69
CA GLY A 498 13.51 -34.60 -5.66
C GLY A 498 14.94 -34.75 -6.15
N ARG A 499 15.89 -33.93 -5.65
CA ARG A 499 17.27 -33.82 -6.16
C ARG A 499 17.34 -33.55 -7.67
N ALA A 500 16.47 -32.66 -8.14
CA ALA A 500 16.49 -32.21 -9.52
C ALA A 500 17.84 -31.55 -9.85
N SER A 501 18.28 -31.72 -11.10
CA SER A 501 19.47 -31.02 -11.60
C SER A 501 19.22 -29.52 -11.66
N PHE A 502 20.26 -28.70 -11.50
CA PHE A 502 20.14 -27.24 -11.57
C PHE A 502 19.49 -26.77 -12.89
N ALA A 503 19.96 -27.30 -14.03
CA ALA A 503 19.39 -26.98 -15.33
C ALA A 503 17.92 -27.43 -15.46
N GLY A 504 17.60 -28.65 -15.01
CA GLY A 504 16.23 -29.15 -15.01
C GLY A 504 15.28 -28.28 -14.17
N SER A 505 15.74 -27.78 -13.01
CA SER A 505 14.93 -26.87 -12.19
C SER A 505 14.72 -25.50 -12.82
N ILE A 506 15.61 -25.05 -13.70
CA ILE A 506 15.38 -23.85 -14.51
C ILE A 506 14.36 -24.17 -15.60
N GLU A 507 14.52 -25.28 -16.33
CA GLU A 507 13.60 -25.71 -17.39
C GLU A 507 12.15 -25.88 -16.87
N ASP A 508 11.98 -26.55 -15.73
CA ASP A 508 10.68 -26.73 -15.08
C ASP A 508 10.06 -25.37 -14.72
N ALA A 509 10.88 -24.43 -14.21
CA ALA A 509 10.39 -23.11 -13.82
C ALA A 509 10.00 -22.24 -15.04
N HIS A 510 10.69 -22.40 -16.17
CA HIS A 510 10.37 -21.70 -17.42
C HIS A 510 8.98 -22.06 -17.93
N ALA A 511 8.55 -23.32 -17.77
CA ALA A 511 7.24 -23.80 -18.23
C ALA A 511 6.07 -23.00 -17.63
N TYR A 512 6.21 -22.45 -16.42
CA TYR A 512 5.18 -21.61 -15.79
C TYR A 512 4.98 -20.26 -16.50
N PHE A 513 5.93 -19.82 -17.32
CA PHE A 513 5.86 -18.55 -18.04
C PHE A 513 5.46 -18.72 -19.52
N ASP A 514 5.19 -19.94 -19.97
CA ASP A 514 4.69 -20.22 -21.32
C ASP A 514 3.21 -19.87 -21.49
N SER A 515 2.46 -19.72 -20.38
CA SER A 515 1.07 -19.27 -20.37
C SER A 515 0.84 -18.20 -19.30
N ASP A 516 -0.14 -17.32 -19.53
CA ASP A 516 -0.41 -16.18 -18.65
C ASP A 516 -1.35 -16.52 -17.46
N GLY A 517 -1.83 -17.77 -17.37
CA GLY A 517 -2.98 -18.14 -16.52
C GLY A 517 -2.71 -18.10 -15.02
N ASP A 518 -1.57 -18.62 -14.58
CA ASP A 518 -1.32 -18.91 -13.16
C ASP A 518 -0.43 -17.88 -12.44
N PHE A 519 0.20 -16.97 -13.18
CA PHE A 519 1.07 -15.94 -12.60
C PHE A 519 0.29 -14.93 -11.79
N GLU A 520 0.65 -14.72 -10.52
CA GLU A 520 0.03 -13.71 -9.65
C GLU A 520 0.95 -12.51 -9.51
N ALA A 521 2.20 -12.73 -9.06
CA ALA A 521 3.17 -11.67 -8.87
C ALA A 521 4.63 -12.14 -8.87
N MET A 522 5.54 -11.18 -8.99
CA MET A 522 6.96 -11.34 -8.71
C MET A 522 7.36 -10.32 -7.63
N VAL A 523 8.11 -10.76 -6.62
CA VAL A 523 8.57 -9.94 -5.50
C VAL A 523 10.08 -9.79 -5.57
N ASP A 524 10.60 -8.56 -5.75
CA ASP A 524 12.04 -8.28 -5.77
C ASP A 524 12.56 -7.97 -4.37
N ILE A 525 13.41 -8.85 -3.83
CA ILE A 525 13.83 -8.77 -2.43
C ILE A 525 14.67 -7.52 -2.16
N MET A 526 15.57 -7.17 -3.07
CA MET A 526 16.46 -6.01 -2.89
C MET A 526 15.71 -4.69 -3.01
N ALA A 527 14.65 -4.62 -3.82
CA ALA A 527 13.78 -3.45 -3.93
C ALA A 527 12.94 -3.30 -2.64
N ALA A 528 12.53 -4.42 -2.04
CA ALA A 528 11.88 -4.42 -0.74
C ALA A 528 12.81 -3.91 0.38
N ARG A 529 14.09 -4.31 0.37
CA ARG A 529 15.10 -3.75 1.29
C ARG A 529 15.26 -2.24 1.12
N ALA A 530 15.31 -1.74 -0.12
CA ALA A 530 15.34 -0.31 -0.41
C ALA A 530 14.05 0.42 0.06
N GLY A 531 12.93 -0.30 0.12
CA GLY A 531 11.65 0.11 0.71
C GLY A 531 11.56 -0.03 2.23
N ASN A 532 12.68 -0.30 2.91
CA ASN A 532 12.76 -0.55 4.36
C ASN A 532 11.94 -1.76 4.85
N VAL A 533 11.74 -2.77 4.01
CA VAL A 533 11.23 -4.08 4.47
C VAL A 533 12.40 -4.91 4.93
N THR A 534 12.55 -5.12 6.23
CA THR A 534 13.66 -5.86 6.84
C THR A 534 13.25 -7.25 7.30
N PRO A 535 14.21 -8.20 7.37
CA PRO A 535 13.94 -9.53 7.93
C PRO A 535 13.41 -9.44 9.36
N ILE A 536 12.41 -10.25 9.69
CA ILE A 536 11.86 -10.30 11.05
C ILE A 536 12.98 -10.67 12.04
N PRO A 537 13.11 -9.94 13.16
CA PRO A 537 14.11 -10.25 14.19
C PRO A 537 13.65 -11.48 14.96
N LEU A 538 14.20 -12.63 14.58
CA LEU A 538 14.01 -13.89 15.28
C LEU A 538 14.91 -13.89 16.53
N CYS A 539 14.31 -14.10 17.70
CA CYS A 539 15.08 -14.55 18.86
C CYS A 539 15.33 -16.06 18.66
N PRO A 540 16.50 -16.61 19.03
CA PRO A 540 16.67 -18.06 19.04
C PRO A 540 15.53 -18.67 19.86
N ARG A 541 14.70 -19.52 19.24
CA ARG A 541 13.74 -20.34 19.99
C ARG A 541 14.59 -21.27 20.87
N PRO A 542 14.40 -21.29 22.19
CA PRO A 542 15.25 -22.02 23.13
C PRO A 542 15.26 -23.53 22.89
#